data_AF-A0A183Q270-F1
#
_entry.id   AF-A0A183Q270-F1
#
_cell.length_a   1.000
_cell.length_b   1.000
_cell.length_c   1.000
_cell.angle_alpha   90.00
_cell.angle_beta   90.00
_cell.angle_gamma   90.00
#
_symmetry.space_group_name_H-M   'P 1'
#
loop_
_entity.id
_entity.type
_entity.pdbx_description
1 polymer ?
#
loop_
_entity_poly.entity_id
_entity_poly.type
_entity_poly.pdbx_seq_one_letter_code
_entity_poly.pdbx_strand_id
1 'polypeptide(L)'
;MLNTYNAKEDDSLEPTSILFNFTDSQTTAFENWIEVSDAILLGGRSKAAIVRLNGTNYQSALLFYLLNPRENGSSFAGVYRQLDTPDISKYTGVVIDLHRQGVNSKFQFILYGECSEVRDCESHESEFETPEIRGDVKIPFSRFKPHFRGTPKSDSNHLNLSHTSRIGIKVYGGSNAPENQFGPGSIEIFTISAYK
;
A
#
# COMPACT_ATOMS: atom_id res chain seq x y z
N MET A 1 -19.30 -31.28 31.96
CA MET A 1 -18.42 -30.11 31.79
C MET A 1 -18.59 -29.63 30.36
N LEU A 2 -19.33 -28.53 30.17
CA LEU A 2 -19.54 -27.89 28.87
C LEU A 2 -18.48 -26.79 28.75
N ASN A 3 -17.53 -26.95 27.81
CA ASN A 3 -16.60 -25.89 27.44
C ASN A 3 -17.36 -24.87 26.59
N THR A 4 -17.73 -23.75 27.19
CA THR A 4 -18.11 -22.54 26.46
C THR A 4 -16.86 -21.95 25.84
N TYR A 5 -16.65 -22.23 24.55
CA TYR A 5 -15.75 -21.43 23.73
C TYR A 5 -16.36 -20.04 23.63
N ASN A 6 -15.76 -19.08 24.34
CA ASN A 6 -16.02 -17.67 24.11
C ASN A 6 -15.70 -17.37 22.65
N ALA A 7 -16.73 -17.21 21.83
CA ALA A 7 -16.62 -16.52 20.56
C ALA A 7 -16.07 -15.13 20.90
N LYS A 8 -14.80 -14.89 20.54
CA LYS A 8 -14.35 -13.52 20.36
C LYS A 8 -15.27 -12.95 19.29
N GLU A 9 -16.07 -11.95 19.64
CA GLU A 9 -16.68 -11.07 18.66
C GLU A 9 -15.54 -10.54 17.81
N ASP A 10 -15.43 -11.11 16.60
CA ASP A 10 -14.70 -10.49 15.52
C ASP A 10 -15.53 -9.27 15.16
N ASP A 11 -15.07 -8.10 15.61
CA ASP A 11 -15.60 -6.81 15.19
C ASP A 11 -15.17 -6.61 13.73
N SER A 12 -15.77 -7.40 12.85
CA SER A 12 -15.64 -7.31 11.40
C SER A 12 -16.38 -6.05 10.97
N LEU A 13 -15.75 -4.91 11.18
CA LEU A 13 -16.14 -3.65 10.55
C LEU A 13 -16.13 -3.88 9.03
N GLU A 14 -17.32 -4.10 8.49
CA GLU A 14 -17.53 -4.32 7.06
C GLU A 14 -17.02 -3.09 6.29
N PRO A 15 -16.28 -3.29 5.17
CA PRO A 15 -15.81 -2.19 4.35
C PRO A 15 -16.99 -1.31 3.92
N THR A 16 -16.93 -0.04 4.30
CA THR A 16 -18.02 0.92 4.06
C THR A 16 -18.03 1.50 2.64
N SER A 17 -16.91 1.42 1.91
CA SER A 17 -16.81 1.89 0.53
C SER A 17 -15.60 1.30 -0.18
N ILE A 18 -15.77 0.84 -1.42
CA ILE A 18 -14.68 0.33 -2.24
C ILE A 18 -14.00 1.51 -2.95
N LEU A 19 -12.69 1.69 -2.72
CA LEU A 19 -11.88 2.70 -3.40
C LEU A 19 -11.41 2.17 -4.75
N PHE A 20 -10.94 0.93 -4.78
CA PHE A 20 -10.48 0.25 -5.99
C PHE A 20 -11.01 -1.18 -6.01
N ASN A 21 -11.85 -1.50 -7.00
CA ASN A 21 -12.29 -2.86 -7.27
C ASN A 21 -11.55 -3.41 -8.49
N PHE A 22 -10.62 -4.34 -8.29
CA PHE A 22 -9.90 -4.99 -9.40
C PHE A 22 -10.58 -6.25 -9.90
N THR A 23 -11.61 -6.74 -9.21
CA THR A 23 -12.38 -7.92 -9.61
C THR A 23 -13.47 -7.62 -10.63
N ASP A 24 -13.88 -6.36 -10.74
CA ASP A 24 -14.86 -5.92 -11.73
C ASP A 24 -14.22 -5.82 -13.12
N SER A 25 -14.75 -6.58 -14.08
CA SER A 25 -14.28 -6.57 -15.48
C SER A 25 -14.33 -5.19 -16.15
N GLN A 26 -15.28 -4.32 -15.76
CA GLN A 26 -15.49 -2.99 -16.33
C GLN A 26 -14.78 -1.88 -15.56
N THR A 27 -13.92 -2.25 -14.60
CA THR A 27 -13.25 -1.29 -13.72
C THR A 27 -12.24 -0.43 -14.46
N THR A 28 -12.23 0.87 -14.13
CA THR A 28 -11.13 1.81 -14.44
C THR A 28 -10.03 1.74 -13.39
N ALA A 29 -10.08 0.77 -12.46
CA ALA A 29 -9.17 0.72 -11.32
C ALA A 29 -7.68 0.62 -11.69
N PHE A 30 -7.38 0.18 -12.92
CA PHE A 30 -6.03 -0.01 -13.45
C PHE A 30 -5.41 1.24 -14.08
N GLU A 31 -6.19 2.30 -14.26
CA GLU A 31 -5.73 3.51 -14.93
C GLU A 31 -4.92 4.39 -13.97
N ASN A 32 -3.96 5.13 -14.52
CA ASN A 32 -3.24 6.21 -13.84
C ASN A 32 -2.44 5.80 -12.60
N TRP A 33 -1.96 4.54 -12.54
CA TRP A 33 -0.93 4.14 -11.61
C TRP A 33 0.44 4.56 -12.12
N ILE A 34 1.19 5.23 -11.27
CA ILE A 34 2.52 5.76 -11.56
C ILE A 34 3.53 5.00 -10.70
N GLU A 35 4.59 4.56 -11.34
CA GLU A 35 5.71 3.88 -10.70
C GLU A 35 6.50 4.85 -9.80
N VAL A 36 6.95 4.35 -8.65
CA VAL A 36 7.85 5.07 -7.75
C VAL A 36 8.88 4.10 -7.19
N SER A 37 10.17 4.33 -7.49
CA SER A 37 11.26 3.50 -6.99
C SER A 37 12.53 4.30 -6.76
N ASP A 38 13.51 3.63 -6.15
CA ASP A 38 14.85 4.17 -5.99
C ASP A 38 15.57 4.43 -7.32
N ALA A 39 15.05 4.00 -8.48
CA ALA A 39 15.66 4.21 -9.80
C ALA A 39 15.84 5.70 -10.16
N ILE A 40 15.10 6.59 -9.49
CA ILE A 40 15.29 8.06 -9.60
C ILE A 40 16.55 8.56 -8.87
N LEU A 41 17.14 7.74 -8.02
CA LEU A 41 18.35 8.03 -7.25
C LEU A 41 19.58 7.42 -7.94
N LEU A 42 20.73 8.06 -7.76
CA LEU A 42 21.98 7.54 -8.32
C LEU A 42 22.28 6.13 -7.76
N GLY A 43 22.38 5.17 -8.68
CA GLY A 43 22.65 3.76 -8.39
C GLY A 43 21.42 2.94 -8.00
N GLY A 44 20.22 3.52 -7.95
CA GLY A 44 18.98 2.78 -7.75
C GLY A 44 18.60 1.95 -8.98
N ARG A 45 18.05 0.78 -8.73
CA ARG A 45 17.78 -0.25 -9.75
C ARG A 45 16.52 -1.06 -9.44
N SER A 46 15.75 -0.64 -8.45
CA SER A 46 14.47 -1.24 -8.11
C SER A 46 13.40 -0.83 -9.13
N LYS A 47 12.30 -1.57 -9.17
CA LYS A 47 11.21 -1.31 -10.12
C LYS A 47 9.91 -1.87 -9.59
N ALA A 48 8.79 -1.21 -9.87
CA ALA A 48 7.47 -1.79 -9.67
C ALA A 48 6.54 -1.53 -10.86
N ALA A 49 5.49 -2.33 -10.96
CA ALA A 49 4.40 -2.10 -11.90
C ALA A 49 3.15 -2.78 -11.38
N ILE A 50 1.99 -2.16 -11.57
CA ILE A 50 0.70 -2.81 -11.38
C ILE A 50 0.15 -3.19 -12.75
N VAL A 51 -0.28 -4.44 -12.89
CA VAL A 51 -0.84 -4.95 -14.14
C VAL A 51 -2.15 -5.69 -13.88
N ARG A 52 -2.98 -5.82 -14.91
CA ARG A 52 -4.19 -6.63 -14.86
C ARG A 52 -3.82 -8.10 -14.98
N LEU A 53 -4.23 -8.90 -14.00
CA LEU A 53 -4.25 -10.35 -14.10
C LEU A 53 -5.68 -10.77 -14.43
N ASN A 54 -5.87 -11.43 -15.57
CA ASN A 54 -7.18 -11.91 -16.02
C ASN A 54 -7.13 -13.38 -16.40
N GLY A 55 -8.17 -14.10 -16.02
CA GLY A 55 -8.49 -15.42 -16.56
C GLY A 55 -9.92 -15.47 -17.06
N THR A 56 -10.39 -16.66 -17.41
CA THR A 56 -11.73 -16.84 -17.99
C THR A 56 -12.85 -16.29 -17.12
N ASN A 57 -12.73 -16.38 -15.79
CA ASN A 57 -13.77 -15.97 -14.83
C ASN A 57 -13.22 -15.21 -13.61
N TYR A 58 -12.01 -14.65 -13.70
CA TYR A 58 -11.43 -13.89 -12.59
C TYR A 58 -10.58 -12.73 -13.10
N GLN A 59 -10.50 -11.70 -12.27
CA GLN A 59 -9.64 -10.56 -12.48
C GLN A 59 -9.12 -10.05 -11.15
N SER A 60 -7.88 -9.59 -11.13
CA SER A 60 -7.24 -8.93 -10.01
C SER A 60 -6.15 -7.99 -10.52
N ALA A 61 -5.62 -7.16 -9.62
CA ALA A 61 -4.39 -6.45 -9.88
C ALA A 61 -3.20 -7.26 -9.40
N LEU A 62 -2.11 -7.23 -10.15
CA LEU A 62 -0.84 -7.80 -9.74
C LEU A 62 0.18 -6.67 -9.65
N LEU A 63 0.55 -6.31 -8.43
CA LEU A 63 1.68 -5.43 -8.16
C LEU A 63 2.96 -6.26 -8.21
N PHE A 64 3.71 -6.17 -9.30
CA PHE A 64 5.07 -6.68 -9.39
C PHE A 64 6.05 -5.69 -8.79
N TYR A 65 7.05 -6.21 -8.09
CA TYR A 65 8.20 -5.43 -7.65
C TYR A 65 9.50 -6.20 -7.82
N LEU A 66 10.58 -5.45 -7.97
CA LEU A 66 11.96 -5.88 -7.82
C LEU A 66 12.63 -4.88 -6.86
N LEU A 67 13.10 -5.38 -5.71
CA LEU A 67 14.03 -4.63 -4.86
C LEU A 67 15.46 -5.00 -5.23
N ASN A 68 16.22 -3.99 -5.66
CA ASN A 68 17.64 -4.12 -5.94
C ASN A 68 18.41 -3.12 -5.06
N PRO A 69 18.77 -3.53 -3.82
CA PRO A 69 19.48 -2.69 -2.86
C PRO A 69 20.71 -2.02 -3.47
N ARG A 70 20.87 -0.72 -3.18
CA ARG A 70 22.10 0.01 -3.44
C ARG A 70 23.24 -0.53 -2.57
N GLU A 71 24.47 -0.08 -2.78
CA GLU A 71 25.64 -0.51 -1.98
C GLU A 71 25.47 -0.30 -0.47
N ASN A 72 24.71 0.73 -0.07
CA ASN A 72 24.36 1.01 1.32
C ASN A 72 23.16 0.17 1.85
N GLY A 73 22.65 -0.77 1.06
CA GLY A 73 21.49 -1.61 1.38
C GLY A 73 20.13 -0.97 1.16
N SER A 74 20.05 0.34 0.87
CA SER A 74 18.76 1.04 0.70
C SER A 74 18.09 0.67 -0.62
N SER A 75 16.80 0.32 -0.59
CA SER A 75 15.96 0.23 -1.79
C SER A 75 14.49 0.46 -1.51
N PHE A 76 13.74 0.87 -2.54
CA PHE A 76 12.29 0.85 -2.52
C PHE A 76 11.71 0.74 -3.93
N ALA A 77 10.53 0.14 -4.03
CA ALA A 77 9.74 0.08 -5.25
C ALA A 77 8.25 0.01 -4.92
N GLY A 78 7.44 0.73 -5.67
CA GLY A 78 6.00 0.76 -5.48
C GLY A 78 5.29 1.51 -6.58
N VAL A 79 4.00 1.72 -6.37
CA VAL A 79 3.13 2.47 -7.25
C VAL A 79 2.23 3.38 -6.43
N TYR A 80 1.84 4.50 -7.02
CA TYR A 80 0.76 5.32 -6.49
C TYR A 80 -0.25 5.65 -7.58
N ARG A 81 -1.48 5.93 -7.17
CA ARG A 81 -2.57 6.38 -8.02
C ARG A 81 -3.12 7.71 -7.50
N GLN A 82 -3.37 8.63 -8.41
CA GLN A 82 -4.09 9.86 -8.11
C GLN A 82 -5.57 9.54 -7.89
N LEU A 83 -6.14 10.12 -6.82
CA LEU A 83 -7.55 9.96 -6.49
C LEU A 83 -8.40 10.96 -7.26
N ASP A 84 -9.51 10.47 -7.80
CA ASP A 84 -10.55 11.32 -8.38
C ASP A 84 -11.35 12.05 -7.29
N THR A 85 -11.47 11.42 -6.11
CA THR A 85 -12.14 11.98 -4.93
C THR A 85 -11.16 12.06 -3.75
N PRO A 86 -10.68 13.25 -3.38
CA PRO A 86 -9.60 13.38 -2.40
C PRO A 86 -10.03 13.30 -0.94
N ASP A 87 -11.34 13.34 -0.66
CA ASP A 87 -11.87 13.33 0.69
C ASP A 87 -12.16 11.91 1.19
N ILE A 88 -11.27 11.42 2.05
CA ILE A 88 -11.39 10.15 2.79
C ILE A 88 -11.53 10.37 4.30
N SER A 89 -11.80 11.62 4.74
CA SER A 89 -11.87 12.00 6.15
C SER A 89 -13.00 11.31 6.94
N LYS A 90 -14.03 10.84 6.24
CA LYS A 90 -15.15 10.08 6.82
C LYS A 90 -14.80 8.65 7.23
N TYR A 91 -13.60 8.15 6.88
CA TYR A 91 -13.13 6.80 7.16
C TYR A 91 -12.02 6.82 8.21
N THR A 92 -11.85 5.71 8.92
CA THR A 92 -10.82 5.54 9.95
C THR A 92 -9.63 4.70 9.48
N GLY A 93 -9.75 4.04 8.32
CA GLY A 93 -8.67 3.30 7.69
C GLY A 93 -9.04 2.65 6.38
N VAL A 94 -8.12 1.83 5.87
CA VAL A 94 -8.31 1.01 4.66
C VAL A 94 -8.16 -0.48 4.96
N VAL A 95 -8.88 -1.30 4.21
CA VAL A 95 -8.72 -2.76 4.15
C VAL A 95 -8.26 -3.11 2.74
N ILE A 96 -7.28 -4.00 2.64
CA ILE A 96 -6.81 -4.54 1.36
C ILE A 96 -7.02 -6.06 1.37
N ASP A 97 -7.83 -6.56 0.45
CA ASP A 97 -7.94 -7.99 0.16
C ASP A 97 -6.82 -8.35 -0.83
N LEU A 98 -5.84 -9.12 -0.37
CA LEU A 98 -4.63 -9.41 -1.11
C LEU A 98 -4.11 -10.82 -0.91
N HIS A 99 -3.21 -11.23 -1.80
CA HIS A 99 -2.44 -12.47 -1.70
C HIS A 99 -1.01 -12.21 -2.17
N ARG A 100 -0.03 -12.45 -1.29
CA ARG A 100 1.38 -12.22 -1.59
C ARG A 100 2.01 -13.44 -2.27
N GLN A 101 2.95 -13.18 -3.18
CA GLN A 101 3.92 -14.16 -3.67
C GLN A 101 5.37 -13.62 -3.53
N GLY A 102 6.32 -14.49 -3.22
CA GLY A 102 7.72 -14.12 -2.99
C GLY A 102 8.09 -14.14 -1.50
N VAL A 103 9.21 -13.53 -1.12
CA VAL A 103 9.76 -13.60 0.26
C VAL A 103 9.47 -12.38 1.14
N ASN A 104 9.18 -11.23 0.54
CA ASN A 104 9.02 -9.97 1.26
C ASN A 104 7.59 -9.83 1.79
N SER A 105 7.37 -9.87 3.11
CA SER A 105 6.04 -9.78 3.73
C SER A 105 5.64 -8.37 4.16
N LYS A 106 6.60 -7.44 4.29
CA LYS A 106 6.39 -6.10 4.86
C LYS A 106 6.32 -5.03 3.78
N PHE A 107 5.26 -4.23 3.83
CA PHE A 107 4.97 -3.21 2.85
C PHE A 107 4.55 -1.93 3.56
N GLN A 108 4.47 -0.84 2.80
CA GLN A 108 3.97 0.44 3.26
C GLN A 108 2.80 0.87 2.40
N PHE A 109 1.71 1.27 3.06
CA PHE A 109 0.64 2.01 2.44
C PHE A 109 0.93 3.50 2.60
N ILE A 110 0.74 4.25 1.52
CA ILE A 110 1.19 5.63 1.42
C ILE A 110 0.02 6.52 1.04
N LEU A 111 -0.09 7.64 1.74
CA LEU A 111 -1.00 8.73 1.44
C LEU A 111 -0.19 9.98 1.15
N TYR A 112 -0.56 10.71 0.10
CA TYR A 112 -0.02 12.04 -0.18
C TYR A 112 -1.12 13.08 -0.11
N GLY A 113 -0.80 14.24 0.48
CA GLY A 113 -1.61 15.45 0.34
C GLY A 113 -1.48 16.07 -1.05
N GLU A 114 -2.11 17.21 -1.27
CA GLU A 114 -1.97 17.99 -2.51
C GLU A 114 -0.53 18.50 -2.69
N CYS A 115 0.04 18.23 -3.86
CA CYS A 115 1.38 18.67 -4.22
C CYS A 115 1.64 18.43 -5.71
N SER A 116 2.53 19.26 -6.29
CA SER A 116 2.90 19.22 -7.71
C SER A 116 3.72 17.98 -8.07
N GLU A 117 4.75 17.66 -7.29
CA GLU A 117 5.72 16.61 -7.59
C GLU A 117 5.91 15.68 -6.39
N VAL A 118 5.59 14.38 -6.55
CA VAL A 118 5.58 13.38 -5.46
C VAL A 118 6.90 13.32 -4.69
N ARG A 119 8.03 13.56 -5.37
CA ARG A 119 9.38 13.56 -4.75
C ARG A 119 9.57 14.66 -3.70
N ASP A 120 8.88 15.78 -3.87
CA ASP A 120 8.98 16.94 -3.00
C ASP A 120 7.79 17.03 -2.03
N CYS A 121 6.92 16.02 -2.05
CA CYS A 121 5.81 15.91 -1.11
C CYS A 121 6.24 15.18 0.15
N GLU A 122 5.63 15.60 1.25
CA GLU A 122 5.58 14.78 2.45
C GLU A 122 4.63 13.59 2.20
N SER A 123 5.15 12.38 2.40
CA SER A 123 4.34 11.16 2.41
C SER A 123 3.87 10.88 3.82
N HIS A 124 2.67 10.36 3.95
CA HIS A 124 2.20 9.76 5.18
C HIS A 124 2.19 8.25 4.97
N GLU A 125 2.93 7.52 5.80
CA GLU A 125 3.23 6.12 5.56
C GLU A 125 2.81 5.29 6.76
N SER A 126 2.21 4.13 6.50
CA SER A 126 1.94 3.12 7.51
C SER A 126 2.41 1.76 7.04
N GLU A 127 3.16 1.08 7.89
CA GLU A 127 3.65 -0.28 7.63
C GLU A 127 2.52 -1.29 7.83
N PHE A 128 2.51 -2.32 6.98
CA PHE A 128 1.65 -3.47 7.13
C PHE A 128 2.39 -4.74 6.70
N GLU A 129 1.95 -5.87 7.27
CA GLU A 129 2.44 -7.18 6.92
C GLU A 129 1.34 -7.97 6.21
N THR A 130 1.73 -8.67 5.16
CA THR A 130 0.81 -9.48 4.35
C THR A 130 0.72 -10.92 4.89
N PRO A 131 -0.48 -11.53 4.90
CA PRO A 131 -0.61 -12.94 5.21
C PRO A 131 0.09 -13.83 4.16
N GLU A 132 0.42 -15.06 4.54
CA GLU A 132 0.98 -16.07 3.61
C GLU A 132 -0.04 -16.56 2.58
N ILE A 133 -1.31 -16.63 2.98
CA ILE A 133 -2.45 -16.96 2.13
C ILE A 133 -3.26 -15.70 1.83
N ARG A 134 -4.18 -15.76 0.86
CA ARG A 134 -5.11 -14.65 0.61
C ARG A 134 -5.85 -14.24 1.88
N GLY A 135 -5.91 -12.95 2.14
CA GLY A 135 -6.68 -12.41 3.25
C GLY A 135 -6.65 -10.90 3.32
N ASP A 136 -7.39 -10.38 4.30
CA ASP A 136 -7.56 -8.96 4.50
C ASP A 136 -6.50 -8.37 5.42
N VAL A 137 -5.95 -7.22 5.02
CA VAL A 137 -5.05 -6.42 5.85
C VAL A 137 -5.71 -5.09 6.19
N LYS A 138 -5.98 -4.88 7.49
CA LYS A 138 -6.53 -3.62 8.01
C LYS A 138 -5.43 -2.63 8.37
N ILE A 139 -5.52 -1.41 7.85
CA ILE A 139 -4.53 -0.33 8.06
C ILE A 139 -5.26 0.92 8.57
N PRO A 140 -5.26 1.16 9.89
CA PRO A 140 -5.87 2.37 10.47
C PRO A 140 -5.10 3.64 10.10
N PHE A 141 -5.80 4.72 9.78
CA PHE A 141 -5.19 6.03 9.48
C PHE A 141 -4.44 6.63 10.67
N SER A 142 -4.81 6.26 11.90
CA SER A 142 -4.11 6.66 13.13
C SER A 142 -2.66 6.15 13.22
N ARG A 143 -2.28 5.16 12.41
CA ARG A 143 -0.91 4.61 12.37
C ARG A 143 0.01 5.34 11.38
N PHE A 144 -0.51 6.26 10.59
CA PHE A 144 0.28 6.95 9.57
C PHE A 144 1.23 7.95 10.19
N LYS A 145 2.48 7.92 9.74
CA LYS A 145 3.52 8.85 10.17
C LYS A 145 4.05 9.65 8.98
N PRO A 146 4.30 10.95 9.15
CA PRO A 146 4.84 11.79 8.10
C PRO A 146 6.31 11.44 7.84
N HIS A 147 6.65 11.36 6.57
CA HIS A 147 7.99 11.13 6.06
C HIS A 147 8.29 12.10 4.93
N PHE A 148 9.54 12.54 4.84
CA PHE A 148 10.03 13.26 3.69
C PHE A 148 11.26 12.55 3.14
N ARG A 149 11.16 12.09 1.89
CA ARG A 149 12.23 11.32 1.21
C ARG A 149 12.74 10.12 2.04
N GLY A 150 11.81 9.43 2.70
CA GLY A 150 12.10 8.24 3.52
C GLY A 150 12.60 8.54 4.94
N THR A 151 12.66 9.81 5.35
CA THR A 151 13.04 10.22 6.70
C THR A 151 11.81 10.60 7.51
N PRO A 152 11.56 10.00 8.69
CA PRO A 152 10.47 10.39 9.58
C PRO A 152 10.55 11.88 9.97
N LYS A 153 9.42 12.56 10.09
CA LYS A 153 9.34 13.93 10.60
C LYS A 153 8.57 13.98 11.91
N SER A 154 9.14 14.60 12.93
CA SER A 154 8.47 14.80 14.23
C SER A 154 7.49 15.98 14.22
N ASP A 155 7.77 17.01 13.41
CA ASP A 155 7.13 18.32 13.50
C ASP A 155 6.15 18.57 12.33
N SER A 156 5.54 17.52 11.80
CA SER A 156 4.62 17.63 10.67
C SER A 156 3.17 17.76 11.13
N ASN A 157 2.39 18.52 10.35
CA ASN A 157 0.95 18.61 10.52
C ASN A 157 0.32 17.26 10.20
N HIS A 158 -0.65 16.84 11.03
CA HIS A 158 -1.43 15.63 10.77
C HIS A 158 -1.97 15.61 9.33
N LEU A 159 -1.91 14.43 8.70
CA LEU A 159 -2.46 14.20 7.36
C LEU A 159 -3.88 14.76 7.27
N ASN A 160 -4.09 15.73 6.39
CA ASN A 160 -5.42 16.22 6.10
C ASN A 160 -6.13 15.24 5.16
N LEU A 161 -6.89 14.31 5.74
CA LEU A 161 -7.61 13.27 5.02
C LEU A 161 -8.68 13.82 4.05
N SER A 162 -9.11 15.08 4.19
CA SER A 162 -10.06 15.70 3.24
C SER A 162 -9.40 16.16 1.93
N HIS A 163 -8.07 16.19 1.88
CA HIS A 163 -7.27 16.60 0.72
C HIS A 163 -6.22 15.53 0.35
N THR A 164 -6.59 14.25 0.45
CA THR A 164 -5.72 13.15 0.05
C THR A 164 -5.67 13.07 -1.47
N SER A 165 -4.54 13.44 -2.08
CA SER A 165 -4.43 13.47 -3.54
C SER A 165 -4.10 12.11 -4.14
N ARG A 166 -3.36 11.26 -3.42
CA ARG A 166 -2.82 10.00 -3.96
C ARG A 166 -2.76 8.91 -2.89
N ILE A 167 -2.98 7.67 -3.33
CA ILE A 167 -2.80 6.44 -2.57
C ILE A 167 -1.72 5.59 -3.23
N GLY A 168 -0.84 4.97 -2.45
CA GLY A 168 0.17 4.08 -2.97
C GLY A 168 0.48 2.89 -2.07
N ILE A 169 1.14 1.90 -2.67
CA ILE A 169 1.69 0.73 -1.99
C ILE A 169 3.13 0.60 -2.44
N LYS A 170 4.06 0.44 -1.49
CA LYS A 170 5.47 0.16 -1.80
C LYS A 170 6.04 -0.93 -0.91
N VAL A 171 7.07 -1.58 -1.42
CA VAL A 171 8.01 -2.42 -0.67
C VAL A 171 9.32 -1.64 -0.51
N TYR A 172 10.04 -1.86 0.59
CA TYR A 172 11.25 -1.11 0.94
C TYR A 172 12.24 -2.00 1.71
N GLY A 173 13.53 -1.67 1.60
CA GLY A 173 14.63 -2.35 2.29
C GLY A 173 15.75 -1.37 2.65
N GLY A 174 16.65 -1.79 3.54
CA GLY A 174 17.84 -1.03 3.95
C GLY A 174 17.81 -0.49 5.38
N SER A 175 18.66 0.49 5.68
CA SER A 175 18.97 0.96 7.04
C SER A 175 17.79 1.49 7.86
N ASN A 176 16.67 1.87 7.22
CA ASN A 176 15.43 2.28 7.90
C ASN A 176 14.37 1.18 7.91
N ALA A 177 14.61 0.03 7.28
CA ALA A 177 13.71 -1.11 7.29
C ALA A 177 14.05 -2.04 8.47
N PRO A 178 13.04 -2.67 9.11
CA PRO A 178 13.27 -3.65 10.17
C PRO A 178 14.09 -4.86 9.68
N GLU A 179 13.96 -5.18 8.39
CA GLU A 179 14.64 -6.28 7.71
C GLU A 179 15.06 -5.82 6.30
N ASN A 180 16.23 -6.29 5.83
CA ASN A 180 16.70 -6.02 4.49
C ASN A 180 15.92 -6.86 3.48
N GLN A 181 14.79 -6.35 3.00
CA GLN A 181 14.02 -6.92 1.89
C GLN A 181 14.77 -6.72 0.57
N PHE A 182 14.77 -7.75 -0.29
CA PHE A 182 15.44 -7.72 -1.60
C PHE A 182 14.75 -8.66 -2.59
N GLY A 183 15.16 -8.59 -3.84
CA GLY A 183 14.73 -9.50 -4.89
C GLY A 183 13.31 -9.22 -5.41
N PRO A 184 12.83 -10.09 -6.32
CA PRO A 184 11.52 -9.95 -6.94
C PRO A 184 10.40 -10.51 -6.05
N GLY A 185 9.18 -10.06 -6.33
CA GLY A 185 7.96 -10.66 -5.81
C GLY A 185 6.73 -9.94 -6.33
N SER A 186 5.57 -10.30 -5.79
CA SER A 186 4.31 -9.67 -6.18
C SER A 186 3.26 -9.70 -5.08
N ILE A 187 2.33 -8.76 -5.15
CA ILE A 187 1.08 -8.79 -4.41
C ILE A 187 -0.07 -8.84 -5.41
N GLU A 188 -0.87 -9.88 -5.37
CA GLU A 188 -2.17 -9.90 -6.01
C GLU A 188 -3.18 -9.14 -5.12
N ILE A 189 -3.88 -8.17 -5.68
CA ILE A 189 -4.81 -7.28 -4.98
C ILE A 189 -6.18 -7.42 -5.63
N PHE A 190 -7.17 -7.77 -4.83
CA PHE A 190 -8.56 -7.94 -5.28
C PHE A 190 -9.34 -6.65 -5.09
N THR A 191 -9.26 -6.09 -3.88
CA THR A 191 -9.90 -4.80 -3.56
C THR A 191 -9.05 -3.97 -2.61
N ILE A 192 -9.23 -2.65 -2.70
CA ILE A 192 -8.83 -1.70 -1.66
C ILE A 192 -10.10 -0.95 -1.27
N SER A 193 -10.46 -1.03 0.00
CA SER A 193 -11.71 -0.47 0.55
C SER A 193 -11.43 0.37 1.78
N ALA A 194 -12.32 1.30 2.11
CA ALA A 194 -12.24 2.11 3.31
C ALA A 194 -13.32 1.71 4.33
N TYR A 195 -12.97 1.75 5.62
CA TYR A 195 -13.85 1.41 6.74
C TYR A 195 -13.98 2.57 7.74
N LYS A 196 -15.00 2.49 8.60
CA LYS A 196 -15.24 3.43 9.70
C LYS A 196 -14.91 2.78 11.02
#